data_AF-A0A520AH30-F1
#
_entry.id   AF-A0A520AH30-F1
#
_cell.length_a   1.000
_cell.length_b   1.000
_cell.length_c   1.000
_cell.angle_alpha   90.00
_cell.angle_beta   90.00
_cell.angle_gamma   90.00
#
_symmetry.space_group_name_H-M   'P 1'
#
loop_
_entity.id
_entity.type
_entity.pdbx_description
1 polymer ?
#
loop_
_entity_poly.entity_id
_entity_poly.type
_entity_poly.pdbx_seq_one_letter_code
_entity_poly.pdbx_strand_id
1 'polypeptide(L)'
;MEDMLQLKAKTVAGNIRKLREFRNYTQDYLAAKLNISQNAYSKIELGYSRLTLERLFQIAHVLELDVAHIVSYDHDELIRMISKSKSA
;
A
#
# COMPACT_ATOMS: atom_id res chain seq x y z
N MET A 1 -12.52 -11.94 -17.07
CA MET A 1 -12.86 -11.85 -15.63
C MET A 1 -11.59 -11.97 -14.79
N GLU A 2 -10.75 -12.97 -15.07
CA GLU A 2 -9.42 -13.11 -14.46
C GLU A 2 -8.52 -11.87 -14.67
N ASP A 3 -8.50 -11.29 -15.88
CA ASP A 3 -7.70 -10.09 -16.18
C ASP A 3 -8.08 -8.87 -15.31
N MET A 4 -9.37 -8.71 -15.02
CA MET A 4 -9.87 -7.62 -14.18
C MET A 4 -9.45 -7.81 -12.71
N LEU A 5 -9.45 -9.05 -12.22
CA LEU A 5 -9.01 -9.36 -10.85
C LEU A 5 -7.51 -9.13 -10.70
N GLN A 6 -6.70 -9.50 -11.70
CA GLN A 6 -5.26 -9.21 -11.71
C GLN A 6 -4.99 -7.69 -11.74
N LEU A 7 -5.78 -6.94 -12.52
CA LEU A 7 -5.67 -5.48 -12.55
C LEU A 7 -5.97 -4.87 -11.17
N LYS A 8 -7.04 -5.30 -10.50
CA LYS A 8 -7.39 -4.84 -9.15
C LYS A 8 -6.28 -5.14 -8.15
N ALA A 9 -5.72 -6.36 -8.15
CA ALA A 9 -4.61 -6.72 -7.27
C ALA A 9 -3.36 -5.84 -7.52
N LYS A 10 -3.06 -5.54 -8.79
CA LYS A 10 -1.96 -4.64 -9.15
C LYS A 10 -2.22 -3.20 -8.69
N THR A 11 -3.47 -2.74 -8.74
CA THR A 11 -3.85 -1.43 -8.18
C THR A 11 -3.57 -1.37 -6.69
N VAL A 12 -3.98 -2.40 -5.92
CA VAL A 12 -3.71 -2.48 -4.47
C VAL A 12 -2.21 -2.46 -4.18
N ALA A 13 -1.40 -3.20 -4.93
CA ALA A 13 0.07 -3.16 -4.83
C ALA A 13 0.63 -1.75 -5.09
N GLY A 14 0.11 -1.05 -6.10
CA GLY A 14 0.47 0.33 -6.39
C GLY A 14 0.05 1.32 -5.29
N ASN A 15 -1.07 1.07 -4.62
CA ASN A 15 -1.54 1.92 -3.51
C ASN A 15 -0.61 1.83 -2.30
N ILE A 16 -0.12 0.63 -1.98
CA ILE A 16 0.89 0.41 -0.92
C ILE A 16 2.11 1.30 -1.18
N ARG A 17 2.60 1.34 -2.42
CA ARG A 17 3.73 2.19 -2.82
C ARG A 17 3.44 3.68 -2.59
N LYS A 18 2.30 4.16 -3.10
CA LYS A 18 1.92 5.58 -2.99
C LYS A 18 1.78 6.00 -1.53
N LEU A 19 1.15 5.17 -0.71
CA LEU A 19 0.97 5.42 0.72
C LEU A 19 2.30 5.42 1.49
N ARG A 20 3.20 4.49 1.15
CA ARG A 20 4.57 4.47 1.71
C ARG A 20 5.31 5.77 1.37
N GLU A 21 5.28 6.18 0.11
CA GLU A 21 5.94 7.41 -0.36
C GLU A 21 5.32 8.66 0.28
N PHE A 22 3.98 8.70 0.44
CA PHE A 22 3.29 9.77 1.15
C PHE A 22 3.73 9.91 2.62
N ARG A 23 4.02 8.79 3.29
CA ARG A 23 4.58 8.76 4.65
C ARG A 23 6.10 9.04 4.68
N ASN A 24 6.74 9.29 3.54
CA ASN A 24 8.20 9.42 3.40
C ASN A 24 8.99 8.21 3.91
N TYR A 25 8.41 7.02 3.79
CA TYR A 25 9.06 5.78 4.20
C TYR A 25 9.87 5.15 3.08
N THR A 26 11.05 4.65 3.40
CA THR A 26 11.87 3.86 2.46
C THR A 26 11.34 2.43 2.35
N GLN A 27 11.67 1.74 1.26
CA GLN A 27 11.35 0.32 1.13
C GLN A 27 12.07 -0.52 2.18
N ASP A 28 13.32 -0.16 2.54
CA ASP A 28 14.07 -0.81 3.62
C ASP A 28 13.38 -0.68 4.97
N TYR A 29 12.79 0.49 5.28
CA TYR A 29 12.07 0.71 6.52
C TYR A 29 10.86 -0.24 6.65
N LEU A 30 10.02 -0.33 5.62
CA LEU A 30 8.87 -1.24 5.64
C LEU A 30 9.32 -2.70 5.64
N ALA A 31 10.32 -3.05 4.84
CA ALA A 31 10.86 -4.41 4.79
C ALA A 31 11.36 -4.87 6.17
N ALA A 32 12.08 -3.99 6.88
CA ALA A 32 12.55 -4.27 8.25
C ALA A 32 11.38 -4.46 9.23
N LYS A 33 10.35 -3.60 9.19
CA LYS A 33 9.15 -3.73 10.04
C LYS A 33 8.34 -5.00 9.76
N LEU A 34 8.39 -5.49 8.53
CA LEU A 34 7.69 -6.69 8.07
C LEU A 34 8.54 -7.97 8.17
N ASN A 35 9.78 -7.85 8.63
CA ASN A 35 10.77 -8.92 8.70
C ASN A 35 10.96 -9.67 7.36
N ILE A 36 11.12 -8.90 6.27
CA ILE A 36 11.40 -9.41 4.92
C ILE A 36 12.55 -8.63 4.29
N SER A 37 13.09 -9.13 3.17
CA SER A 37 14.09 -8.37 2.42
C SER A 37 13.46 -7.19 1.69
N GLN A 38 14.23 -6.13 1.45
CA GLN A 38 13.80 -4.98 0.66
C GLN A 38 13.34 -5.41 -0.75
N ASN A 39 14.02 -6.39 -1.36
CA ASN A 39 13.62 -6.93 -2.66
C ASN A 39 12.25 -7.65 -2.60
N ALA A 40 11.99 -8.41 -1.54
CA ALA A 40 10.67 -9.03 -1.34
C ALA A 40 9.57 -7.97 -1.20
N TYR A 41 9.84 -6.91 -0.45
CA TYR A 41 8.92 -5.78 -0.33
C TYR A 41 8.71 -5.02 -1.66
N SER A 42 9.78 -4.81 -2.44
CA SER A 42 9.70 -4.20 -3.77
C SER A 42 8.82 -5.04 -4.72
N LYS A 43 8.93 -6.36 -4.69
CA LYS A 43 8.05 -7.26 -5.46
C LYS A 43 6.59 -7.18 -5.06
N ILE A 44 6.28 -6.89 -3.79
CA ILE A 44 4.92 -6.61 -3.34
C ILE A 44 4.40 -5.35 -4.04
N GLU A 45 5.15 -4.25 -3.99
CA GLU A 45 4.75 -2.97 -4.61
C GLU A 45 4.60 -3.03 -6.13
N LEU A 46 5.37 -3.91 -6.78
CA LEU A 46 5.31 -4.14 -8.22
C LEU A 46 4.19 -5.12 -8.63
N GLY A 47 3.53 -5.78 -7.66
CA GLY A 47 2.53 -6.81 -7.92
C GLY A 47 3.11 -8.14 -8.43
N TYR A 48 4.42 -8.37 -8.25
CA TYR A 48 5.11 -9.60 -8.66
C TYR A 48 5.02 -10.72 -7.63
N SER A 49 4.60 -10.41 -6.40
CA SER A 49 4.29 -11.41 -5.38
C SER A 49 2.80 -11.42 -5.07
N ARG A 50 2.23 -12.62 -4.85
CA ARG A 50 0.89 -12.74 -4.29
C ARG A 50 0.85 -12.14 -2.88
N LEU A 51 0.00 -11.14 -2.69
CA LEU A 51 -0.21 -10.51 -1.40
C LEU A 51 -1.25 -11.31 -0.61
N THR A 52 -0.89 -11.78 0.57
CA THR A 52 -1.84 -12.42 1.49
C THR A 52 -2.60 -11.37 2.29
N LEU A 53 -3.79 -11.74 2.80
CA LEU A 53 -4.59 -10.85 3.64
C LEU A 53 -3.84 -10.46 4.92
N GLU A 54 -3.17 -11.41 5.57
CA GLU A 54 -2.33 -11.15 6.75
C GLU A 54 -1.25 -10.12 6.44
N ARG A 55 -0.54 -10.27 5.30
CA ARG A 55 0.51 -9.33 4.91
C ARG A 55 -0.05 -7.95 4.62
N LEU A 56 -1.22 -7.87 4.00
CA LEU A 56 -1.91 -6.61 3.76
C LEU A 56 -2.25 -5.89 5.09
N PHE A 57 -2.75 -6.60 6.10
CA PHE A 57 -3.00 -6.03 7.43
C PHE A 57 -1.71 -5.59 8.15
N GLN A 58 -0.63 -6.36 8.04
CA GLN A 58 0.67 -5.96 8.58
C GLN A 58 1.18 -4.66 7.93
N ILE A 59 1.06 -4.55 6.61
CA ILE A 59 1.43 -3.33 5.88
C ILE A 59 0.57 -2.15 6.33
N ALA A 60 -0.76 -2.35 6.44
CA ALA A 60 -1.68 -1.33 6.93
C ALA A 60 -1.32 -0.83 8.34
N HIS A 61 -0.95 -1.76 9.23
CA HIS A 61 -0.49 -1.44 10.58
C HIS A 61 0.79 -0.60 10.57
N VAL A 62 1.80 -0.96 9.77
CA VAL A 62 3.06 -0.19 9.66
C VAL A 62 2.85 1.19 9.03
N LEU A 63 1.89 1.30 8.10
CA LEU A 63 1.53 2.58 7.47
C LEU A 63 0.57 3.43 8.33
N GLU A 64 0.13 2.90 9.48
CA GLU A 64 -0.86 3.53 10.37
C GLU A 64 -2.14 3.92 9.64
N LEU A 65 -2.69 2.99 8.85
CA LEU A 65 -3.89 3.21 8.04
C LEU A 65 -4.84 2.03 8.16
N ASP A 66 -6.13 2.31 7.99
CA ASP A 66 -7.11 1.25 7.77
C ASP A 66 -6.85 0.55 6.42
N VAL A 67 -6.97 -0.77 6.41
CA VAL A 67 -6.77 -1.59 5.21
C VAL A 67 -7.70 -1.20 4.06
N ALA A 68 -8.91 -0.70 4.38
CA ALA A 68 -9.85 -0.20 3.41
C ALA A 68 -9.22 0.87 2.54
N HIS A 69 -8.45 1.81 3.10
CA HIS A 69 -7.77 2.84 2.31
C HIS A 69 -6.76 2.25 1.32
N ILE A 70 -6.09 1.14 1.65
CA ILE A 70 -5.15 0.50 0.73
C ILE A 70 -5.90 -0.17 -0.43
N VAL A 71 -7.05 -0.77 -0.14
CA VAL A 71 -7.86 -1.52 -1.11
C VAL A 71 -8.71 -0.59 -2.00
N SER A 72 -9.33 0.42 -1.40
CA SER A 72 -10.26 1.34 -2.05
C SER A 72 -9.58 2.53 -2.72
N TYR A 73 -8.27 2.71 -2.51
CA TYR A 73 -7.52 3.93 -2.84
C TYR A 73 -7.91 4.49 -4.22
N ASP A 74 -8.77 5.51 -4.17
CA ASP A 74 -9.06 6.37 -5.28
C ASP A 74 -8.15 7.60 -5.14
N HIS A 75 -7.50 7.99 -6.22
CA HIS A 75 -6.57 9.13 -6.21
C HIS A 75 -7.28 10.41 -5.74
N ASP A 76 -8.57 10.53 -6.03
CA ASP A 76 -9.41 11.67 -5.65
C ASP A 76 -9.73 11.71 -4.15
N GLU A 77 -9.83 10.55 -3.50
CA GLU A 77 -10.11 10.44 -2.08
C GLU A 77 -8.89 10.86 -1.24
N LEU A 78 -7.67 10.49 -1.69
CA LEU A 78 -6.42 10.96 -1.08
C LEU A 78 -6.28 12.48 -1.14
N ILE A 79 -6.52 13.09 -2.31
CA ILE A 79 -6.46 14.55 -2.47
C ILE A 79 -7.43 15.22 -1.47
N ARG A 80 -8.66 14.69 -1.34
CA ARG A 80 -9.64 15.19 -0.37
C ARG A 80 -9.20 15.02 1.08
N MET A 81 -8.61 13.87 1.44
CA MET A 81 -8.11 13.63 2.81
C MET A 81 -6.92 14.54 3.15
N ILE A 82 -6.01 14.77 2.20
CA ILE A 82 -4.89 15.72 2.34
C ILE A 82 -5.41 17.15 2.49
N SER A 83 -6.41 17.55 1.70
CA SER A 83 -7.02 18.88 1.81
C SER A 83 -7.73 19.08 3.15
N LYS A 84 -8.37 18.05 3.71
CA LYS A 84 -9.05 18.13 5.01
C LYS A 84 -8.07 18.21 6.19
N SER A 85 -6.97 17.47 6.16
CA SER A 85 -5.99 17.44 7.27
C SER A 85 -5.14 18.71 7.39
N LYS A 86 -4.99 19.50 6.33
CA LYS A 86 -4.34 20.83 6.38
C LYS A 86 -5.25 21.97 6.85
N SER A 87 -6.54 21.69 7.07
CA SER A 87 -7.56 22.69 7.42
C SER A 87 -8.02 22.59 8.89
N ALA A 88 -7.33 21.79 9.70
CA ALA A 88 -7.56 21.59 11.12
C ALA A 88 -6.38 22.11 11.95
#